data_AF-A0A352PSJ9-F1
#
_entry.id   AF-A0A352PSJ9-F1
#
_cell.length_a   1.000
_cell.length_b   1.000
_cell.length_c   1.000
_cell.angle_alpha   90.00
_cell.angle_beta   90.00
_cell.angle_gamma   90.00
#
_symmetry.space_group_name_H-M   'P 1'
#
loop_
_entity.id
_entity.type
_entity.pdbx_description
1 polymer ?
#
loop_
_entity_poly.entity_id
_entity_poly.type
_entity_poly.pdbx_seq_one_letter_code
_entity_poly.pdbx_strand_id
1 'polypeptide(L)' 'GSLQESTINLFKQSGWRISLTSRNYFPEVNDPEISCAICRAQEMSRYV' A
#
# COMPACT_ATOMS: atom_id res chain seq x y z
N GLY A 1 -7.65 -2.22 -7.06
CA GLY A 1 -9.08 -1.82 -6.87
C GLY A 1 -9.16 -0.33 -6.61
N SER A 2 -10.34 0.29 -6.70
CA SER A 2 -10.51 1.75 -6.58
C SER A 2 -9.96 2.35 -5.28
N LEU A 3 -10.16 1.64 -4.15
CA LEU A 3 -9.63 2.04 -2.84
C LEU A 3 -8.10 2.01 -2.82
N GLN A 4 -7.50 0.92 -3.29
CA GLN A 4 -6.05 0.74 -3.37
C GLN A 4 -5.38 1.87 -4.17
N GLU A 5 -5.95 2.22 -5.32
CA GLU A 5 -5.41 3.27 -6.19
C GLU A 5 -5.53 4.67 -5.54
N SER A 6 -6.66 4.93 -4.88
CA SER A 6 -6.87 6.18 -4.14
C SER A 6 -5.86 6.34 -3.00
N THR A 7 -5.62 5.26 -2.24
CA THR A 7 -4.63 5.23 -1.17
C THR A 7 -3.20 5.44 -1.68
N ILE A 8 -2.83 4.83 -2.80
CA ILE A 8 -1.49 5.02 -3.39
C ILE A 8 -1.31 6.46 -3.87
N ASN A 9 -2.33 7.05 -4.47
CA ASN A 9 -2.28 8.44 -4.88
C ASN A 9 -2.12 9.39 -3.68
N LEU A 10 -2.78 9.10 -2.56
CA LEU A 10 -2.59 9.86 -1.31
C LEU A 10 -1.15 9.79 -0.82
N PHE A 11 -0.59 8.59 -0.72
CA PHE A 11 0.80 8.41 -0.28
C PHE A 11 1.82 9.03 -1.23
N LYS A 12 1.52 9.01 -2.54
CA LYS A 12 2.33 9.70 -3.57
C LYS A 12 2.34 11.22 -3.37
N GLN A 13 1.23 11.82 -2.97
CA GLN A 13 1.18 13.25 -2.65
C GLN A 13 2.01 13.59 -1.40
N SER A 14 2.10 12.66 -0.45
CA SER A 14 2.94 12.79 0.75
C SER A 14 4.43 12.53 0.50
N GLY A 15 4.84 12.24 -0.75
CA GLY A 15 6.23 11.99 -1.12
C GLY A 15 6.67 10.52 -1.07
N TRP A 16 5.78 9.60 -0.71
CA TRP A 16 6.06 8.16 -0.72
C TRP A 16 5.68 7.52 -2.06
N ARG A 17 6.61 6.79 -2.66
CA ARG A 17 6.42 6.02 -3.88
C ARG A 17 6.21 4.55 -3.51
N ILE A 18 5.00 4.07 -3.77
CA ILE A 18 4.59 2.69 -3.54
C ILE A 18 4.48 1.99 -4.89
N SER A 19 5.28 0.95 -5.10
CA SER A 19 5.29 0.15 -6.32
C SER A 19 4.52 -1.16 -6.09
N LEU A 20 3.46 -1.34 -6.87
CA LEU A 20 2.65 -2.56 -6.86
C LEU A 20 3.14 -3.54 -7.91
N THR A 21 3.36 -4.78 -7.50
CA THR A 21 3.58 -5.89 -8.44
C THR A 21 2.33 -6.77 -8.43
N SER A 22 1.79 -7.12 -9.60
CA SER A 22 0.47 -7.75 -9.79
C SER A 22 0.23 -9.08 -9.04
N ARG A 23 1.29 -9.71 -8.51
CA ARG A 23 1.22 -10.94 -7.72
C ARG A 23 1.87 -10.84 -6.33
N ASN A 24 2.36 -9.66 -5.95
CA ASN A 24 3.04 -9.47 -4.68
C ASN A 24 2.11 -8.78 -3.69
N TYR A 25 1.86 -9.44 -2.57
CA TYR A 25 1.10 -8.84 -1.45
C TYR A 25 1.95 -7.85 -0.65
N PHE A 26 3.25 -7.80 -0.90
CA PHE A 26 4.20 -6.87 -0.28
C PHE A 26 4.66 -5.84 -1.32
N PRO A 27 4.04 -4.66 -1.37
CA PRO A 27 4.49 -3.59 -2.24
C PRO A 27 5.83 -3.03 -1.75
N GLU A 28 6.64 -2.55 -2.69
CA GLU A 28 7.89 -1.86 -2.39
C GLU A 28 7.60 -0.38 -2.12
N VAL A 29 8.22 0.16 -1.07
CA VAL A 29 8.18 1.58 -0.72
C VAL A 29 9.60 2.15 -0.84
N ASN A 30 9.72 3.41 -1.23
CA ASN A 30 11.00 4.11 -1.34
C ASN A 30 11.63 4.51 0.02
N ASP A 31 11.10 3.98 1.12
CA ASP A 31 11.51 4.27 2.49
C ASP A 31 11.87 2.95 3.17
N PRO A 32 13.14 2.75 3.57
CA PRO A 32 13.60 1.49 4.17
C PRO A 32 13.07 1.26 5.59
N GLU A 33 12.53 2.28 6.25
CA GLU A 33 11.90 2.15 7.58
C GLU A 33 10.44 1.70 7.50
N ILE A 34 9.84 1.73 6.30
CA ILE A 34 8.41 1.47 6.09
C ILE A 34 8.22 0.18 5.29
N SER A 35 7.60 -0.82 5.91
CA SER A 35 7.10 -2.02 5.22
C SER A 35 5.60 -1.92 4.98
N CYS A 36 5.14 -2.30 3.79
CA CYS A 36 3.72 -2.29 3.44
C CYS A 36 3.22 -3.69 3.06
N ALA A 37 1.95 -3.95 3.34
CA ALA A 37 1.25 -5.17 2.94
C ALA A 37 -0.14 -4.82 2.40
N ILE A 38 -0.57 -5.53 1.37
CA ILE A 38 -1.91 -5.41 0.80
C ILE A 38 -2.81 -6.42 1.48
N CYS A 39 -3.82 -5.92 2.18
CA CYS A 39 -4.91 -6.72 2.72
C CYS A 39 -6.23 -6.34 2.03
N ARG A 40 -7.23 -7.22 2.14
CA ARG A 40 -8.58 -6.85 1.72
C ARG A 40 -9.14 -5.85 2.72
N ALA A 41 -10.03 -4.96 2.26
CA ALA A 41 -10.69 -3.97 3.13
C ALA A 41 -11.37 -4.61 4.36
N GLN A 42 -11.93 -5.81 4.19
CA GLN A 42 -12.56 -6.58 5.26
C GLN A 42 -11.58 -7.11 6.31
N GLU A 43 -10.30 -7.26 5.96
CA GLU A 43 -9.25 -7.79 6.83
C GLU A 43 -8.55 -6.70 7.62
N MET A 44 -8.71 -5.42 7.24
CA MET A 44 -8.06 -4.29 7.90
C MET A 44 -8.30 -4.27 9.41
N SER A 45 -9.49 -4.62 9.88
CA SER A 45 -9.81 -4.68 11.31
C SER A 45 -8.97 -5.66 12.13
N ARG A 46 -8.30 -6.62 11.49
CA ARG A 46 -7.41 -7.59 12.15
C ARG A 46 -5.97 -7.12 12.24
N TYR A 47 -5.61 -6.12 11.46
CA TYR A 47 -4.24 -5.61 11.30
C TYR A 47 -4.08 -4.16 11.78
N VAL A 48 -5.15 -3.56 12.32
CA VAL A 48 -5.17 -2.21 12.92
C VAL A 48 -4.91 -2.31 14.42
#